data_AF-A0A6L8QB41-F1
#
_entry.id   AF-A0A6L8QB41-F1
#
_cell.length_a   1.000
_cell.length_b   1.000
_cell.length_c   1.000
_cell.angle_alpha   90.00
_cell.angle_beta   90.00
_cell.angle_gamma   90.00
#
_symmetry.space_group_name_H-M   'P 1'
#
loop_
_entity.id
_entity.type
_entity.pdbx_description
1 polymer ?
#
loop_
_entity_poly.entity_id
_entity_poly.type
_entity_poly.pdbx_seq_one_letter_code
_entity_poly.pdbx_strand_id
1 'polypeptide(L)'
;MLLSFPREKLPKNPKFLIIKLRSIGDVVYNTAVYSPLKRSFPDCHLTVLVEHFSLDVVRNHPDIDRVLCFEKKSFLHQLKFYYELFSTHYDVVIDMHEGTRGAIMCFVTQAPYRVGHKFAKRSFLYNVKLEFRDLHPKHPIDYQVALIKKMGVDFEEIAPSIHISEPAKIKANEILAAHKIEPNEPFCILHPGAKIYDRWESEKFAQLADKIYSQYHMKILLTCGPGQEHLIDEVTCEINKAPY
;
A
#
# COMPACT_ATOMS: atom_id res chain seq x y z
N MET A 1 -10.70 -27.59 15.66
CA MET A 1 -9.71 -27.99 14.63
C MET A 1 -9.29 -26.72 13.91
N LEU A 2 -8.08 -26.21 14.15
CA LEU A 2 -7.54 -25.08 13.42
C LEU A 2 -7.42 -25.51 11.96
N LEU A 3 -8.25 -24.96 11.06
CA LEU A 3 -8.13 -25.22 9.63
C LEU A 3 -6.82 -24.61 9.17
N SER A 4 -5.79 -25.45 9.00
CA SER A 4 -4.56 -25.07 8.31
C SER A 4 -4.88 -24.77 6.85
N PHE A 5 -4.15 -23.82 6.27
CA PHE A 5 -4.24 -23.56 4.83
C PHE A 5 -3.77 -24.81 4.06
N PRO A 6 -4.59 -25.39 3.15
CA PRO A 6 -4.32 -26.68 2.53
C PRO A 6 -3.35 -26.54 1.36
N ARG A 7 -2.08 -26.27 1.67
CA ARG A 7 -1.01 -25.95 0.72
C ARG A 7 -0.83 -27.03 -0.35
N GLU A 8 -0.83 -28.29 0.06
CA GLU A 8 -0.71 -29.48 -0.77
C GLU A 8 -1.85 -29.70 -1.79
N LYS A 9 -2.96 -28.95 -1.69
CA LYS A 9 -4.08 -29.04 -2.64
C LYS A 9 -4.02 -28.00 -3.76
N LEU A 10 -3.04 -27.08 -3.72
CA LEU A 10 -2.89 -26.07 -4.76
C LEU A 10 -2.37 -26.70 -6.06
N PRO A 11 -2.75 -26.16 -7.23
CA PRO A 11 -2.13 -26.55 -8.49
C PRO A 11 -0.64 -26.16 -8.49
N LYS A 12 0.12 -26.70 -9.45
CA LYS A 12 1.56 -26.43 -9.58
C LYS A 12 1.87 -24.93 -9.71
N ASN A 13 1.06 -24.21 -10.50
CA ASN A 13 1.24 -22.77 -10.79
C ASN A 13 0.02 -21.98 -10.28
N PRO A 14 -0.15 -21.82 -8.95
CA PRO A 14 -1.35 -21.23 -8.37
C PRO A 14 -1.47 -19.74 -8.69
N LYS A 15 -2.70 -19.28 -8.95
CA LYS A 15 -3.04 -17.86 -9.12
C LYS A 15 -3.52 -17.26 -7.80
N PHE A 16 -2.71 -16.39 -7.23
CA PHE A 16 -3.03 -15.62 -6.04
C PHE A 16 -3.59 -14.24 -6.39
N LEU A 17 -4.56 -13.80 -5.59
CA LEU A 17 -4.99 -12.41 -5.52
C LEU A 17 -4.86 -11.91 -4.07
N ILE A 18 -4.08 -10.86 -3.85
CA ILE A 18 -4.09 -10.12 -2.58
C ILE A 18 -4.93 -8.86 -2.74
N ILE A 19 -5.89 -8.64 -1.83
CA ILE A 19 -6.76 -7.46 -1.84
C ILE A 19 -6.36 -6.51 -0.70
N LYS A 20 -5.87 -5.33 -1.06
CA LYS A 20 -5.56 -4.24 -0.12
C LYS A 20 -5.93 -2.87 -0.70
N LEU A 21 -7.18 -2.47 -0.52
CA LEU A 21 -7.73 -1.28 -1.19
C LEU A 21 -7.19 0.06 -0.67
N ARG A 22 -7.01 0.21 0.65
CA ARG A 22 -6.57 1.46 1.31
C ARG A 22 -5.99 1.16 2.70
N SER A 23 -5.28 2.10 3.33
CA SER A 23 -4.76 3.38 2.80
C SER A 23 -3.35 3.21 2.22
N ILE A 24 -2.72 4.27 1.67
CA ILE A 24 -1.35 4.21 1.13
C ILE A 24 -0.38 3.55 2.13
N GLY A 25 -0.38 4.00 3.39
CA GLY A 25 0.47 3.41 4.44
C GLY A 25 0.20 1.92 4.68
N ASP A 26 -1.07 1.49 4.64
CA ASP A 26 -1.37 0.07 4.80
C ASP A 26 -0.96 -0.77 3.59
N VAL A 27 -0.97 -0.19 2.39
CA VAL A 27 -0.45 -0.84 1.18
C VAL A 27 1.08 -0.93 1.25
N VAL A 28 1.76 0.09 1.77
CA VAL A 28 3.21 0.01 2.05
C VAL A 28 3.51 -1.15 3.00
N TYR A 29 2.79 -1.30 4.11
CA TYR A 29 2.98 -2.47 4.98
C TYR A 29 2.69 -3.81 4.28
N ASN A 30 1.75 -3.83 3.35
CA ASN A 30 1.41 -5.02 2.58
C ASN A 30 2.54 -5.46 1.62
N THR A 31 3.41 -4.53 1.18
CA THR A 31 4.57 -4.89 0.35
C THR A 31 5.51 -5.91 1.00
N ALA A 32 5.56 -5.93 2.34
CA ALA A 32 6.39 -6.86 3.09
C ALA A 32 6.03 -8.34 2.90
N VAL A 33 4.85 -8.65 2.35
CA VAL A 33 4.41 -10.05 2.17
C VAL A 33 4.56 -10.59 0.76
N TYR A 34 4.84 -9.76 -0.24
CA TYR A 34 4.87 -10.19 -1.65
C TYR A 34 6.06 -11.10 -1.96
N SER A 35 7.28 -10.66 -1.63
CA SER A 35 8.48 -11.48 -1.86
C SER A 35 8.49 -12.77 -1.05
N PRO A 36 8.16 -12.79 0.26
CA PRO A 36 8.03 -14.04 1.01
C PRO A 36 7.01 -15.01 0.40
N LEU A 37 5.85 -14.50 -0.06
CA LEU A 37 4.85 -15.32 -0.72
C LEU A 37 5.39 -15.92 -2.02
N LYS A 38 6.02 -15.11 -2.87
CA LYS A 38 6.62 -15.55 -4.15
C LYS A 38 7.75 -16.56 -3.93
N ARG A 39 8.60 -16.37 -2.92
CA ARG A 39 9.63 -17.37 -2.53
C ARG A 39 9.01 -18.69 -2.07
N SER A 40 7.92 -18.63 -1.32
CA SER A 40 7.23 -19.85 -0.86
C SER A 40 6.48 -20.56 -1.99
N PHE A 41 6.01 -19.83 -2.99
CA PHE A 41 5.33 -20.36 -4.18
C PHE A 41 5.99 -19.81 -5.46
N PRO A 42 7.18 -20.31 -5.85
CA PRO A 42 7.98 -19.71 -6.94
C PRO A 42 7.26 -19.63 -8.29
N ASP A 43 6.44 -20.63 -8.60
CA ASP A 43 5.71 -20.74 -9.87
C ASP A 43 4.33 -20.04 -9.83
N CYS A 44 4.01 -19.32 -8.76
CA CYS A 44 2.71 -18.69 -8.62
C CYS A 44 2.58 -17.43 -9.49
N HIS A 45 1.35 -17.11 -9.89
CA HIS A 45 1.01 -15.80 -10.41
C HIS A 45 0.39 -14.96 -9.28
N LEU A 46 1.03 -13.86 -8.90
CA LEU A 46 0.59 -12.94 -7.88
C LEU A 46 -0.05 -11.70 -8.51
N THR A 47 -1.37 -11.61 -8.37
CA THR A 47 -2.10 -10.36 -8.61
C THR A 47 -2.29 -9.59 -7.30
N VAL A 48 -2.08 -8.28 -7.32
CA VAL A 48 -2.38 -7.38 -6.19
C VAL A 48 -3.47 -6.39 -6.60
N LEU A 49 -4.50 -6.25 -5.77
CA LEU A 49 -5.61 -5.32 -5.97
C LEU A 49 -5.55 -4.16 -4.96
N VAL A 50 -5.41 -2.95 -5.49
CA VAL A 50 -5.37 -1.68 -4.75
C VAL A 50 -6.36 -0.65 -5.30
N GLU A 51 -6.63 0.44 -4.56
CA GLU A 51 -7.26 1.64 -5.14
C GLU A 51 -6.20 2.52 -5.84
N HIS A 52 -6.65 3.38 -6.76
CA HIS A 52 -5.78 4.25 -7.58
C HIS A 52 -4.68 4.99 -6.81
N PHE A 53 -4.99 5.50 -5.61
CA PHE A 53 -4.05 6.26 -4.78
C PHE A 53 -2.82 5.47 -4.34
N SER A 54 -2.89 4.14 -4.33
CA SER A 54 -1.79 3.26 -3.91
C SER A 54 -1.19 2.46 -5.07
N LEU A 55 -1.63 2.70 -6.31
CA LEU A 55 -1.17 1.97 -7.49
C LEU A 55 0.35 2.04 -7.65
N ASP A 56 0.90 3.24 -7.51
CA ASP A 56 2.32 3.50 -7.74
C ASP A 56 3.23 2.89 -6.67
N VAL A 57 2.68 2.52 -5.50
CA VAL A 57 3.40 1.80 -4.44
C VAL A 57 3.74 0.38 -4.87
N VAL A 58 2.88 -0.26 -5.66
CA VAL A 58 2.96 -1.70 -5.95
C VAL A 58 3.26 -2.03 -7.41
N ARG A 59 2.92 -1.15 -8.37
CA ARG A 59 2.98 -1.45 -9.83
C ARG A 59 4.36 -1.86 -10.37
N ASN A 60 5.44 -1.47 -9.68
CA ASN A 60 6.81 -1.75 -10.09
C ASN A 60 7.48 -2.84 -9.23
N HIS A 61 6.74 -3.48 -8.33
CA HIS A 61 7.31 -4.50 -7.44
C HIS A 61 7.63 -5.76 -8.25
N PRO A 62 8.87 -6.30 -8.17
CA PRO A 62 9.34 -7.38 -9.06
C PRO A 62 8.59 -8.70 -8.87
N ASP A 63 8.12 -8.98 -7.66
CA ASP A 63 7.38 -10.21 -7.35
C ASP A 63 5.87 -10.15 -7.67
N ILE A 64 5.37 -9.03 -8.18
CA ILE A 64 3.97 -8.88 -8.57
C ILE A 64 3.83 -9.03 -10.08
N ASP A 65 3.11 -10.05 -10.52
CA ASP A 65 2.91 -10.32 -11.95
C ASP A 65 1.81 -9.43 -12.55
N ARG A 66 0.87 -8.97 -11.72
CA ARG A 66 -0.25 -8.13 -12.17
C ARG A 66 -0.74 -7.21 -11.05
N VAL A 67 -1.01 -5.95 -11.37
CA VAL A 67 -1.74 -5.05 -10.48
C VAL A 67 -3.11 -4.74 -11.05
N LEU A 68 -4.15 -4.94 -10.24
CA LEU A 68 -5.51 -4.49 -10.51
C LEU A 68 -5.76 -3.19 -9.74
N CYS A 69 -6.31 -2.19 -10.43
CA CYS A 69 -6.66 -0.91 -9.84
C CYS A 69 -8.18 -0.78 -9.78
N PHE A 70 -8.74 -0.74 -8.58
CA PHE A 70 -10.15 -0.45 -8.39
C PHE A 70 -10.39 1.06 -8.36
N GLU A 71 -11.31 1.49 -9.22
CA GLU A 71 -11.73 2.89 -9.32
C GLU A 71 -13.25 3.00 -9.15
N LYS A 72 -13.69 3.96 -8.33
CA LYS A 72 -15.12 4.24 -8.11
C LYS A 72 -15.68 5.09 -9.26
N LYS A 73 -15.73 4.50 -10.45
CA LYS A 73 -16.30 5.07 -11.67
C LYS A 73 -17.77 4.68 -11.85
N SER A 74 -18.32 4.87 -13.05
CA SER A 74 -19.71 4.52 -13.37
C SER A 74 -20.03 3.05 -13.10
N PHE A 75 -21.33 2.74 -12.94
CA PHE A 75 -21.82 1.40 -12.65
C PHE A 75 -21.30 0.34 -13.65
N LEU A 76 -21.32 0.65 -14.94
CA LEU A 76 -20.81 -0.24 -15.99
C LEU A 76 -19.33 -0.56 -15.84
N HIS A 77 -18.50 0.42 -15.42
CA HIS A 77 -17.08 0.17 -15.16
C HIS A 77 -16.88 -0.77 -13.96
N GLN A 78 -17.64 -0.55 -12.89
CA GLN A 78 -17.59 -1.43 -11.74
C GLN A 78 -18.06 -2.84 -12.10
N LEU A 79 -19.14 -2.98 -12.88
CA LEU A 79 -19.62 -4.29 -13.31
C LEU A 79 -18.58 -5.05 -14.14
N LYS A 80 -17.91 -4.38 -15.09
CA LYS A 80 -16.80 -4.96 -15.86
C LYS A 80 -15.66 -5.40 -14.95
N PHE A 81 -15.31 -4.59 -13.95
CA PHE A 81 -14.26 -4.91 -12.98
C PHE A 81 -14.60 -6.15 -12.14
N TYR A 82 -15.83 -6.25 -11.63
CA TYR A 82 -16.28 -7.43 -10.90
C TYR A 82 -16.36 -8.68 -11.79
N TYR A 83 -16.74 -8.52 -13.06
CA TYR A 83 -16.71 -9.61 -14.03
C TYR A 83 -15.27 -10.09 -14.27
N GLU A 84 -14.32 -9.17 -14.40
CA GLU A 84 -12.89 -9.51 -14.54
C GLU A 84 -12.35 -10.27 -13.32
N LEU A 85 -12.72 -9.86 -12.10
CA LEU A 85 -12.36 -10.59 -10.88
C LEU A 85 -12.90 -12.02 -10.88
N PHE A 86 -14.13 -12.21 -11.36
CA PHE A 86 -14.76 -13.52 -11.48
C PHE A 86 -14.11 -14.37 -12.60
N SER A 87 -13.90 -13.80 -13.79
CA SER A 87 -13.43 -14.53 -14.97
C SER A 87 -11.94 -14.84 -14.97
N THR A 88 -11.15 -14.25 -14.06
CA THR A 88 -9.70 -14.52 -13.98
C THR A 88 -9.40 -15.90 -13.38
N HIS A 89 -10.36 -16.49 -12.66
CA HIS A 89 -10.26 -17.80 -12.01
C HIS A 89 -9.03 -17.93 -11.10
N TYR A 90 -9.05 -17.21 -9.99
CA TYR A 90 -8.03 -17.31 -8.95
C TYR A 90 -8.17 -18.61 -8.15
N ASP A 91 -7.04 -19.20 -7.76
CA ASP A 91 -7.00 -20.37 -6.88
C ASP A 91 -7.11 -19.94 -5.41
N VAL A 92 -6.42 -18.84 -5.08
CA VAL A 92 -6.34 -18.31 -3.72
C VAL A 92 -6.57 -16.80 -3.73
N VAL A 93 -7.49 -16.33 -2.90
CA VAL A 93 -7.75 -14.90 -2.73
C VAL A 93 -7.64 -14.55 -1.26
N ILE A 94 -6.78 -13.59 -0.96
CA ILE A 94 -6.41 -13.19 0.40
C ILE A 94 -6.93 -11.77 0.63
N ASP A 95 -7.96 -11.65 1.47
CA ASP A 95 -8.48 -10.34 1.88
C ASP A 95 -7.66 -9.79 3.04
N MET A 96 -6.76 -8.85 2.72
CA MET A 96 -5.93 -8.13 3.68
C MET A 96 -6.46 -6.72 3.97
N HIS A 97 -7.63 -6.38 3.39
CA HIS A 97 -8.33 -5.13 3.61
C HIS A 97 -9.31 -5.20 4.78
N GLU A 98 -9.92 -6.36 5.03
CA GLU A 98 -10.88 -6.67 6.12
C GLU A 98 -12.17 -5.81 6.11
N GLY A 99 -12.32 -4.92 5.13
CA GLY A 99 -13.52 -4.12 4.90
C GLY A 99 -14.59 -4.87 4.09
N THR A 100 -15.83 -4.37 4.14
CA THR A 100 -16.96 -4.95 3.38
C THR A 100 -16.64 -5.13 1.89
N ARG A 101 -15.99 -4.14 1.27
CA ARG A 101 -15.69 -4.18 -0.16
C ARG A 101 -14.64 -5.25 -0.50
N GLY A 102 -13.60 -5.40 0.32
CA GLY A 102 -12.60 -6.46 0.17
C GLY A 102 -13.24 -7.83 0.28
N ALA A 103 -14.11 -8.03 1.28
CA ALA A 103 -14.78 -9.30 1.49
C ALA A 103 -15.73 -9.67 0.34
N ILE A 104 -16.46 -8.70 -0.20
CA ILE A 104 -17.32 -8.89 -1.38
C ILE A 104 -16.48 -9.21 -2.62
N MET A 105 -15.40 -8.46 -2.88
CA MET A 105 -14.50 -8.72 -4.02
C MET A 105 -13.90 -10.12 -3.92
N CYS A 106 -13.45 -10.52 -2.72
CA CYS A 106 -12.97 -11.86 -2.43
C CYS A 106 -14.03 -12.92 -2.75
N PHE A 107 -15.27 -12.72 -2.29
CA PHE A 107 -16.38 -13.64 -2.55
C PHE A 107 -16.72 -13.79 -4.04
N VAL A 108 -16.77 -12.67 -4.78
CA VAL A 108 -17.15 -12.65 -6.21
C VAL A 108 -16.17 -13.42 -7.08
N THR A 109 -14.89 -13.54 -6.70
CA THR A 109 -13.91 -14.34 -7.45
C THR A 109 -14.28 -15.82 -7.56
N GLN A 110 -15.12 -16.34 -6.65
CA GLN A 110 -15.43 -17.76 -6.49
C GLN A 110 -14.19 -18.66 -6.33
N ALA A 111 -13.05 -18.11 -5.93
CA ALA A 111 -11.83 -18.87 -5.75
C ALA A 111 -12.01 -20.03 -4.76
N PRO A 112 -11.44 -21.22 -5.00
CA PRO A 112 -11.51 -22.36 -4.08
C PRO A 112 -11.04 -22.01 -2.66
N TYR A 113 -10.04 -21.14 -2.52
CA TYR A 113 -9.52 -20.70 -1.23
C TYR A 113 -9.67 -19.18 -1.08
N ARG A 114 -10.71 -18.77 -0.35
CA ARG A 114 -10.95 -17.38 0.06
C ARG A 114 -10.49 -17.23 1.49
N VAL A 115 -9.31 -16.65 1.65
CA VAL A 115 -8.57 -16.49 2.90
C VAL A 115 -8.88 -15.12 3.50
N GLY A 116 -9.18 -15.11 4.80
CA GLY A 116 -9.29 -13.89 5.57
C GLY A 116 -9.24 -14.15 7.07
N HIS A 117 -9.17 -13.07 7.84
CA HIS A 117 -9.13 -13.16 9.29
C HIS A 117 -10.46 -13.68 9.85
N LYS A 118 -10.40 -14.71 10.71
CA LYS A 118 -11.56 -15.39 11.30
C LYS A 118 -12.53 -14.45 12.02
N PHE A 119 -12.01 -13.43 12.69
CA PHE A 119 -12.79 -12.47 13.46
C PHE A 119 -13.17 -11.21 12.67
N ALA A 120 -12.87 -11.15 11.37
CA ALA A 120 -13.34 -10.06 10.53
C ALA A 120 -14.88 -10.05 10.49
N LYS A 121 -15.49 -8.85 10.47
CA LYS A 121 -16.95 -8.66 10.52
C LYS A 121 -17.72 -9.38 9.40
N ARG A 122 -17.06 -9.73 8.29
CA ARG A 122 -17.65 -10.42 7.13
C ARG A 122 -16.97 -11.77 6.87
N SER A 123 -16.43 -12.40 7.91
CA SER A 123 -15.69 -13.66 7.78
C SER A 123 -16.54 -14.81 7.24
N PHE A 124 -17.87 -14.71 7.25
CA PHE A 124 -18.77 -15.66 6.59
C PHE A 124 -18.60 -15.72 5.05
N LEU A 125 -17.99 -14.72 4.42
CA LEU A 125 -17.68 -14.72 2.99
C LEU A 125 -16.39 -15.49 2.65
N TYR A 126 -15.58 -15.80 3.67
CA TYR A 126 -14.35 -16.59 3.54
C TYR A 126 -14.63 -18.06 3.87
N ASN A 127 -13.98 -18.97 3.15
CA ASN A 127 -14.01 -20.40 3.46
C ASN A 127 -12.71 -20.88 4.15
N VAL A 128 -11.64 -20.11 4.08
CA VAL A 128 -10.41 -20.30 4.87
C VAL A 128 -10.31 -19.16 5.88
N LYS A 129 -10.63 -19.46 7.13
CA LYS A 129 -10.70 -18.47 8.22
C LYS A 129 -9.49 -18.65 9.14
N LEU A 130 -8.49 -17.80 8.98
CA LEU A 130 -7.26 -17.91 9.75
C LEU A 130 -7.35 -17.07 11.02
N GLU A 131 -6.88 -17.65 12.11
CA GLU A 131 -6.72 -16.98 13.41
C GLU A 131 -5.23 -16.95 13.72
N PHE A 132 -4.74 -15.78 14.13
CA PHE A 132 -3.30 -15.54 14.32
C PHE A 132 -3.00 -14.79 15.63
N ARG A 133 -3.88 -14.90 16.62
CA ARG A 133 -3.65 -14.30 17.96
C ARG A 133 -2.42 -14.88 18.66
N ASP A 134 -2.09 -16.13 18.37
CA ASP A 134 -0.91 -16.82 18.87
C ASP A 134 0.41 -16.26 18.30
N LEU A 135 0.35 -15.47 17.22
CA LEU A 135 1.51 -14.75 16.69
C LEU A 135 1.71 -13.38 17.35
N HIS A 136 0.83 -12.98 18.27
CA HIS A 136 0.91 -11.74 19.05
C HIS A 136 1.25 -10.47 18.23
N PRO A 137 0.52 -10.16 17.13
CA PRO A 137 0.79 -8.98 16.32
C PRO A 137 0.60 -7.68 17.14
N LYS A 138 1.50 -6.72 16.99
CA LYS A 138 1.51 -5.44 17.73
C LYS A 138 1.39 -4.23 16.82
N HIS A 139 1.99 -4.29 15.63
CA HIS A 139 2.02 -3.22 14.65
C HIS A 139 1.15 -3.57 13.43
N PRO A 140 0.66 -2.58 12.66
CA PRO A 140 -0.15 -2.83 11.47
C PRO A 140 0.45 -3.84 10.48
N ILE A 141 1.77 -3.79 10.28
CA ILE A 141 2.51 -4.74 9.45
C ILE A 141 2.46 -6.18 9.99
N ASP A 142 2.48 -6.36 11.31
CA ASP A 142 2.44 -7.69 11.93
C ASP A 142 1.14 -8.41 11.61
N TYR A 143 0.01 -7.68 11.55
CA TYR A 143 -1.28 -8.26 11.15
C TYR A 143 -1.25 -8.76 9.69
N GLN A 144 -0.58 -8.02 8.79
CA GLN A 144 -0.42 -8.43 7.39
C GLN A 144 0.44 -9.71 7.30
N VAL A 145 1.57 -9.72 8.00
CA VAL A 145 2.50 -10.85 8.03
C VAL A 145 1.89 -12.06 8.71
N ALA A 146 1.16 -11.89 9.81
CA ALA A 146 0.57 -12.97 10.59
C ALA A 146 -0.43 -13.80 9.77
N LEU A 147 -1.25 -13.16 8.94
CA LEU A 147 -2.16 -13.86 8.04
C LEU A 147 -1.40 -14.76 7.05
N ILE A 148 -0.30 -14.25 6.49
CA ILE A 148 0.52 -14.97 5.50
C ILE A 148 1.36 -16.07 6.16
N LYS A 149 1.89 -15.83 7.37
CA LYS A 149 2.54 -16.87 8.19
C LYS A 149 1.61 -18.04 8.47
N LYS A 150 0.32 -17.79 8.73
CA LYS A 150 -0.68 -18.84 8.92
C LYS A 150 -1.00 -19.65 7.65
N MET A 151 -0.53 -19.21 6.50
CA MET A 151 -0.57 -19.98 5.25
C MET A 151 0.67 -20.86 5.08
N GLY A 152 1.58 -20.91 6.07
CA GLY A 152 2.81 -21.68 6.03
C GLY A 152 3.93 -20.99 5.24
N VAL A 153 3.94 -19.65 5.22
CA VAL A 153 5.00 -18.85 4.58
C VAL A 153 5.97 -18.37 5.66
N ASP A 154 7.25 -18.66 5.46
CA ASP A 154 8.32 -18.21 6.35
C ASP A 154 8.82 -16.81 5.97
N PHE A 155 9.25 -16.07 6.98
CA PHE A 155 9.77 -14.71 6.85
C PHE A 155 11.15 -14.64 7.51
N GLU A 156 12.17 -14.34 6.72
CA GLU A 156 13.53 -14.07 7.22
C GLU A 156 13.61 -12.67 7.82
N GLU A 157 13.13 -11.68 7.07
CA GLU A 157 13.04 -10.28 7.47
C GLU A 157 11.63 -9.76 7.16
N ILE A 158 11.14 -8.86 8.02
CA ILE A 158 9.86 -8.16 7.84
C ILE A 158 10.17 -6.69 7.57
N ALA A 159 10.18 -6.32 6.30
CA ALA A 159 10.38 -4.94 5.87
C ALA A 159 9.50 -4.62 4.66
N PRO A 160 8.82 -3.45 4.63
CA PRO A 160 8.23 -2.93 3.40
C PRO A 160 9.26 -2.73 2.29
N SER A 161 8.86 -2.95 1.05
CA SER A 161 9.67 -2.67 -0.14
C SER A 161 8.89 -1.85 -1.16
N ILE A 162 9.45 -0.71 -1.57
CA ILE A 162 8.88 0.14 -2.62
C ILE A 162 9.89 0.23 -3.76
N HIS A 163 9.44 -0.08 -4.96
CA HIS A 163 10.28 -0.05 -6.17
C HIS A 163 9.93 1.18 -7.01
N ILE A 164 10.89 2.10 -7.12
CA ILE A 164 10.71 3.34 -7.87
C ILE A 164 11.17 3.13 -9.31
N SER A 165 10.25 3.36 -10.25
CA SER A 165 10.53 3.25 -11.69
C SER A 165 11.47 4.34 -12.20
N GLU A 166 12.27 4.05 -13.23
CA GLU A 166 13.16 5.03 -13.86
C GLU A 166 12.45 6.33 -14.31
N PRO A 167 11.26 6.30 -14.95
CA PRO A 167 10.54 7.53 -15.28
C PRO A 167 10.19 8.40 -14.06
N ALA A 168 9.94 7.77 -12.90
CA ALA A 168 9.66 8.51 -11.66
C ALA A 168 10.93 9.15 -11.10
N LYS A 169 12.10 8.50 -11.22
CA LYS A 169 13.40 9.08 -10.86
C LYS A 169 13.75 10.27 -11.75
N ILE A 170 13.53 10.14 -13.06
CA ILE A 170 13.74 11.23 -14.02
C ILE A 170 12.86 12.42 -13.65
N LYS A 171 11.55 12.20 -13.45
CA LYS A 171 10.62 13.25 -13.05
C LYS A 171 11.00 13.91 -11.72
N ALA A 172 11.46 13.14 -10.74
CA ALA A 172 11.93 13.68 -9.48
C ALA A 172 13.15 14.61 -9.70
N ASN A 173 14.12 14.19 -10.50
CA ASN A 173 15.29 15.02 -10.83
C ASN A 173 14.89 16.30 -11.59
N GLU A 174 13.91 16.24 -12.50
CA GLU A 174 13.37 17.43 -13.19
C GLU A 174 12.73 18.42 -12.20
N ILE A 175 11.96 17.92 -11.22
CA ILE A 175 11.36 18.74 -10.17
C ILE A 175 12.45 19.40 -9.33
N LEU A 176 13.48 18.65 -8.92
CA LEU A 176 14.61 19.20 -8.14
C LEU A 176 15.36 20.27 -8.93
N ALA A 177 15.67 20.03 -10.21
CA ALA A 177 16.34 20.99 -11.08
C ALA A 177 15.52 22.27 -11.28
N ALA A 178 14.19 22.16 -11.41
CA ALA A 178 13.29 23.32 -11.50
C ALA A 178 13.33 24.20 -10.25
N HIS A 179 13.59 23.61 -9.07
CA HIS A 179 13.79 24.32 -7.81
C HIS A 179 15.28 24.66 -7.56
N LYS A 180 16.13 24.54 -8.59
CA LYS A 180 17.57 24.82 -8.54
C LYS A 180 18.30 24.01 -7.47
N ILE A 181 17.85 22.79 -7.17
CA ILE A 181 18.53 21.87 -6.25
C ILE A 181 19.49 21.03 -7.09
N GLU A 182 20.79 21.19 -6.83
CA GLU A 182 21.83 20.49 -7.58
C GLU A 182 21.91 19.00 -7.18
N PRO A 183 22.43 18.12 -8.07
CA PRO A 183 22.71 16.74 -7.70
C PRO A 183 23.62 16.66 -6.46
N ASN A 184 23.18 15.91 -5.44
CA ASN A 184 23.83 15.75 -4.13
C ASN A 184 23.75 16.96 -3.18
N GLU A 185 23.06 18.03 -3.54
CA GLU A 185 22.74 19.11 -2.60
C GLU A 185 21.72 18.61 -1.58
N PRO A 186 21.95 18.78 -0.26
CA PRO A 186 20.99 18.38 0.75
C PRO A 186 19.77 19.31 0.73
N PHE A 187 18.58 18.72 0.74
CA PHE A 187 17.31 19.45 0.81
C PHE A 187 16.34 18.74 1.78
N CYS A 188 15.34 19.48 2.26
CA CYS A 188 14.33 18.95 3.17
C CYS A 188 12.94 19.01 2.53
N ILE A 189 12.20 17.91 2.58
CA ILE A 189 10.79 17.89 2.19
C ILE A 189 9.93 18.02 3.45
N LEU A 190 9.03 18.99 3.47
CA LEU A 190 7.96 19.06 4.48
C LEU A 190 6.62 18.77 3.81
N HIS A 191 5.77 18.01 4.49
CA HIS A 191 4.44 17.63 4.01
C HIS A 191 3.37 18.00 5.06
N PRO A 192 2.82 19.22 5.01
CA PRO A 192 1.80 19.68 5.97
C PRO A 192 0.45 18.95 5.86
N GLY A 193 0.22 18.25 4.74
CA GLY A 193 -1.02 17.54 4.45
C GLY A 193 -1.29 16.40 5.43
N ALA A 194 -2.41 16.49 6.16
CA ALA A 194 -2.95 15.40 6.97
C ALA A 194 -4.47 15.49 7.09
N LYS A 195 -5.08 14.57 7.84
CA LYS A 195 -6.47 14.74 8.31
C LYS A 195 -6.50 15.87 9.33
N ILE A 196 -7.60 16.62 9.40
CA ILE A 196 -7.68 17.86 10.18
C ILE A 196 -7.19 17.75 11.63
N TYR A 197 -7.47 16.62 12.30
CA TYR A 197 -7.09 16.38 13.69
C TYR A 197 -5.66 15.83 13.88
N ASP A 198 -5.00 15.43 12.79
CA ASP A 198 -3.61 14.96 12.74
C ASP A 198 -2.66 16.05 12.17
N ARG A 199 -3.20 17.24 11.84
CA ARG A 199 -2.42 18.35 11.25
C ARG A 199 -1.65 19.09 12.34
N TRP A 200 -0.38 19.37 12.05
CA TRP A 200 0.40 20.35 12.79
C TRP A 200 0.13 21.75 12.25
N GLU A 201 0.23 22.77 13.10
CA GLU A 201 -0.11 24.14 12.74
C GLU A 201 0.85 24.73 11.69
N SER A 202 0.29 25.46 10.71
CA SER A 202 1.03 26.00 9.57
C SER A 202 2.18 26.92 9.99
N GLU A 203 1.97 27.76 11.01
CA GLU A 203 3.00 28.60 11.61
C GLU A 203 4.21 27.78 12.11
N LYS A 204 3.96 26.60 12.70
CA LYS A 204 5.04 25.77 13.24
C LYS A 204 5.83 25.07 12.14
N PHE A 205 5.17 24.67 11.04
CA PHE A 205 5.87 24.22 9.83
C PHE A 205 6.76 25.32 9.25
N ALA A 206 6.28 26.57 9.21
CA ALA A 206 7.07 27.71 8.74
C ALA A 206 8.28 27.98 9.64
N GLN A 207 8.09 27.99 10.96
CA GLN A 207 9.18 28.10 11.94
C GLN A 207 10.20 26.96 11.78
N LEU A 208 9.75 25.74 11.51
CA LEU A 208 10.62 24.60 11.25
C LEU A 208 11.42 24.79 9.95
N ALA A 209 10.78 25.24 8.87
CA ALA A 209 11.44 25.55 7.60
C ALA A 209 12.54 26.59 7.79
N ASP A 210 12.23 27.71 8.46
CA ASP A 210 13.18 28.78 8.78
C ASP A 210 14.36 28.29 9.62
N LYS A 211 14.10 27.42 10.60
CA LYS A 211 15.13 26.84 11.46
C LYS A 211 16.04 25.89 10.69
N ILE A 212 15.48 25.01 9.85
CA ILE A 212 16.25 24.08 9.02
C ILE A 212 17.16 24.87 8.07
N TYR A 213 16.62 25.88 7.39
CA TYR A 213 17.41 26.72 6.50
C TYR A 213 18.49 27.51 7.24
N SER A 214 18.16 28.15 8.37
CA SER A 214 19.12 28.97 9.12
C SER A 214 20.28 28.15 9.71
N GLN A 215 20.04 26.88 10.05
CA GLN A 215 21.03 26.03 10.72
C GLN A 215 21.82 25.14 9.74
N TYR A 216 21.17 24.65 8.69
CA TYR A 216 21.77 23.66 7.78
C TYR A 216 21.93 24.18 6.34
N HIS A 217 21.43 25.38 6.03
CA HIS A 217 21.40 25.95 4.69
C HIS A 217 20.74 25.04 3.64
N MET A 218 19.81 24.18 4.08
CA MET A 218 19.07 23.27 3.21
C MET A 218 17.84 23.97 2.62
N LYS A 219 17.64 23.83 1.30
CA LYS A 219 16.41 24.27 0.62
C LYS A 219 15.21 23.45 1.10
N ILE A 220 14.05 24.10 1.16
CA ILE A 220 12.81 23.49 1.62
C ILE A 220 11.91 23.20 0.41
N LEU A 221 11.42 21.98 0.31
CA LEU A 221 10.36 21.61 -0.64
C LEU A 221 9.10 21.30 0.13
N LEU A 222 8.02 22.01 -0.21
CA LEU A 222 6.71 21.77 0.36
C LEU A 222 5.89 20.86 -0.56
N THR A 223 5.32 19.80 -0.01
CA THR A 223 4.47 18.86 -0.76
C THR A 223 3.10 18.75 -0.12
N CYS A 224 2.07 18.52 -0.94
CA CYS A 224 0.70 18.32 -0.49
C CYS A 224 0.01 17.25 -1.34
N GLY A 225 -1.10 16.72 -0.82
CA GLY A 225 -2.02 15.88 -1.60
C GLY A 225 -2.93 16.73 -2.50
N PRO A 226 -3.61 16.12 -3.48
CA PRO A 226 -4.55 16.84 -4.34
C PRO A 226 -5.64 17.56 -3.55
N GLY A 227 -5.87 18.84 -3.84
CA GLY A 227 -6.87 19.67 -3.14
C GLY A 227 -6.42 20.20 -1.78
N GLN A 228 -5.14 20.02 -1.42
CA GLN A 228 -4.55 20.51 -0.18
C GLN A 228 -3.54 21.65 -0.41
N GLU A 229 -3.58 22.30 -1.57
CA GLU A 229 -2.67 23.37 -1.96
C GLU A 229 -2.77 24.56 -1.00
N HIS A 230 -3.98 24.87 -0.51
CA HIS A 230 -4.20 25.91 0.50
C HIS A 230 -3.36 25.72 1.78
N LEU A 231 -3.02 24.48 2.15
CA LEU A 231 -2.16 24.23 3.32
C LEU A 231 -0.71 24.65 3.06
N ILE A 232 -0.27 24.60 1.81
CA ILE A 232 1.04 25.13 1.42
C ILE A 232 1.00 26.65 1.49
N ASP A 233 -0.05 27.27 0.95
CA ASP A 233 -0.22 28.72 0.98
C ASP A 233 -0.16 29.25 2.43
N GLU A 234 -0.89 28.62 3.35
CA GLU A 234 -0.86 28.96 4.78
C GLU A 234 0.52 28.86 5.41
N VAL A 235 1.32 27.84 5.07
CA VAL A 235 2.69 27.70 5.57
C VAL A 235 3.59 28.78 4.97
N THR A 236 3.50 29.01 3.66
CA THR A 236 4.39 29.94 2.95
C THR A 236 4.20 31.39 3.37
N CYS A 237 2.98 31.79 3.75
CA CYS A 237 2.70 33.12 4.31
C CYS A 237 3.44 33.41 5.62
N GLU A 238 3.82 32.38 6.37
CA GLU A 238 4.45 32.49 7.69
C GLU A 238 5.99 32.28 7.63
N ILE A 239 6.55 31.89 6.48
CA ILE A 239 8.00 31.69 6.30
C ILE A 239 8.70 33.04 6.14
N ASN A 240 9.79 33.26 6.89
CA ASN A 240 10.52 34.54 6.87
C ASN A 240 11.88 34.47 6.18
N LYS A 241 12.53 33.31 6.15
CA LYS A 241 13.95 33.17 5.76
C LYS A 241 14.19 32.07 4.73
N ALA A 242 13.54 30.92 4.89
CA ALA A 242 13.81 29.77 4.05
C ALA A 242 13.36 30.01 2.59
N PRO A 243 14.21 29.74 1.59
CA PRO A 243 13.75 29.63 0.21
C PRO A 243 12.95 28.33 0.05
N TYR A 244 11.77 28.46 -0.58
CA TYR A 244 10.84 27.37 -0.91
C TYR A 244 10.36 27.47 -2.34
#